data_AF-A0A1V5JKU1-F1
#
_entry.id   AF-A0A1V5JKU1-F1
#
_cell.length_a   1.000
_cell.length_b   1.000
_cell.length_c   1.000
_cell.angle_alpha   90.00
_cell.angle_beta   90.00
_cell.angle_gamma   90.00
#
_symmetry.space_group_name_H-M   'P 1'
#
loop_
_entity.id
_entity.type
_entity.pdbx_description
1 polymer ?
#
loop_
_entity_poly.entity_id
_entity_poly.type
_entity_poly.pdbx_seq_one_letter_code
_entity_poly.pdbx_strand_id
1 'polypeptide(L)'
;MLSNQVSNWLSQISNDFDIGFSYRPGSELTDQEVELALSTQLLNDKVTVNGNVDVRGNQSNTYTKNITGEFTVEVRLTDMLRFKVFNRSNHNLYYQVHPYTQGVGLFFRRDFSTLKDLFIRPDEKKKKVNGDGESGKD
;
A
#
# COMPACT_ATOMS: atom_id res chain seq x y z
N MET A 1 -26.87 -10.30 18.94
CA MET A 1 -26.79 -10.65 17.51
C MET A 1 -26.58 -9.36 16.71
N LEU A 2 -25.37 -8.80 16.74
CA LEU A 2 -25.02 -7.59 15.98
C LEU A 2 -24.23 -7.94 14.70
N SER A 3 -23.99 -9.23 14.44
CA SER A 3 -23.13 -9.71 13.35
C SER A 3 -23.86 -9.88 12.02
N ASN A 4 -25.12 -10.35 12.01
CA ASN A 4 -25.80 -10.70 10.76
C ASN A 4 -26.29 -9.50 9.93
N GLN A 5 -26.15 -8.27 10.43
CA GLN A 5 -26.46 -7.06 9.67
C GLN A 5 -25.21 -6.38 9.10
N VAL A 6 -24.02 -6.72 9.61
CA VAL A 6 -22.74 -6.17 9.11
C VAL A 6 -22.31 -6.89 7.83
N SER A 7 -22.58 -8.21 7.73
CA SER A 7 -22.23 -9.04 6.57
C SER A 7 -22.86 -8.60 5.25
N ASN A 8 -24.07 -8.00 5.30
CA ASN A 8 -24.77 -7.53 4.10
C ASN A 8 -24.37 -6.10 3.70
N TRP A 9 -23.74 -5.33 4.59
CA TRP A 9 -23.17 -4.02 4.27
C TRP A 9 -21.78 -4.18 3.63
N LEU A 10 -20.99 -5.18 4.08
CA LEU A 10 -19.68 -5.52 3.50
C LEU A 10 -19.73 -6.11 2.10
N SER A 11 -20.82 -6.76 1.67
CA SER A 11 -20.93 -7.31 0.31
C SER A 11 -21.37 -6.29 -0.75
N GLN A 12 -21.73 -5.08 -0.33
CA GLN A 12 -22.15 -3.97 -1.22
C GLN A 12 -21.12 -2.84 -1.28
N ILE A 13 -20.12 -2.89 -0.40
CA ILE A 13 -18.85 -2.19 -0.58
C ILE A 13 -18.21 -2.82 -1.84
N SER A 14 -18.11 -2.01 -2.89
CA SER A 14 -17.68 -2.38 -4.26
C SER A 14 -16.46 -3.32 -4.29
N ASN A 15 -16.26 -4.07 -5.39
CA ASN A 15 -14.96 -4.73 -5.68
C ASN A 15 -13.75 -3.78 -5.58
N ASP A 16 -13.99 -2.47 -5.59
CA ASP A 16 -12.98 -1.43 -5.59
C ASP A 16 -12.85 -0.68 -4.25
N PHE A 17 -13.50 -1.14 -3.18
CA PHE A 17 -13.38 -0.55 -1.84
C PHE A 17 -13.24 -1.64 -0.78
N ASP A 18 -12.28 -1.49 0.13
CA ASP A 18 -12.02 -2.44 1.22
C ASP A 18 -11.98 -1.69 2.55
N ILE A 19 -12.56 -2.30 3.60
CA ILE A 19 -12.50 -1.79 4.97
C ILE A 19 -11.85 -2.85 5.86
N GLY A 20 -10.82 -2.46 6.59
CA GLY A 20 -10.20 -3.24 7.66
C GLY A 20 -10.52 -2.63 9.03
N PHE A 21 -10.77 -3.49 10.00
CA PHE A 21 -10.87 -3.10 11.41
C PHE A 21 -10.03 -4.05 12.25
N SER A 22 -9.23 -3.49 13.15
CA SER A 22 -8.40 -4.27 14.08
C SER A 22 -8.51 -3.70 15.48
N TYR A 23 -8.56 -4.59 16.47
CA TYR A 23 -8.58 -4.24 17.87
C TYR A 23 -7.52 -5.03 18.61
N ARG A 24 -6.61 -4.32 19.29
CA ARG A 24 -5.59 -4.91 20.15
C ARG A 24 -5.84 -4.50 21.60
N PRO A 25 -6.21 -5.42 22.50
CA PRO A 25 -6.35 -5.11 23.90
C PRO A 25 -5.00 -4.73 24.50
N GLY A 26 -5.02 -3.77 25.44
CA GLY A 26 -3.83 -3.37 26.19
C GLY A 26 -3.47 -4.35 27.31
N SER A 27 -2.27 -4.20 27.86
CA SER A 27 -1.74 -4.91 29.03
C SER A 27 -0.99 -3.92 29.92
N GLU A 28 -0.50 -4.33 31.09
CA GLU A 28 0.24 -3.45 32.02
C GLU A 28 1.42 -2.70 31.37
N LEU A 29 1.97 -3.24 30.27
CA LEU A 29 3.09 -2.67 29.52
C LEU A 29 2.72 -2.14 28.13
N THR A 30 1.47 -2.32 27.68
CA THR A 30 1.05 -1.99 26.31
C THR A 30 -0.30 -1.29 26.26
N ASP A 31 -0.38 -0.23 25.47
CA ASP A 31 -1.63 0.49 25.26
C ASP A 31 -2.66 -0.34 24.49
N GLN A 32 -3.93 -0.03 24.74
CA GLN A 32 -5.03 -0.54 23.92
C GLN A 32 -5.05 0.21 22.59
N GLU A 33 -5.28 -0.49 21.49
CA GLU A 33 -5.29 0.10 20.15
C GLU A 33 -6.52 -0.33 19.33
N VAL A 34 -7.09 0.63 18.63
CA VAL A 34 -8.16 0.43 17.65
C VAL A 34 -7.69 1.01 16.33
N GLU A 35 -7.72 0.21 15.26
CA GLU A 35 -7.30 0.60 13.92
C GLU A 35 -8.46 0.44 12.93
N LEU A 36 -8.63 1.45 12.09
CA LEU A 36 -9.56 1.47 10.96
C LEU A 36 -8.76 1.73 9.68
N ALA A 37 -8.74 0.76 8.79
CA ALA A 37 -8.09 0.81 7.49
C ALA A 37 -9.13 0.92 6.39
N LEU A 38 -8.89 1.78 5.40
CA LEU A 38 -9.71 1.96 4.22
C LEU A 38 -8.81 1.88 2.99
N SER A 39 -9.23 1.10 1.99
CA SER A 39 -8.58 1.05 0.69
C SER A 39 -9.61 1.25 -0.41
N THR A 40 -9.22 1.91 -1.49
CA THR A 40 -10.03 1.98 -2.69
C THR A 40 -9.18 1.98 -3.95
N GLN A 41 -9.72 1.39 -5.01
CA GLN A 41 -9.17 1.37 -6.33
C GLN A 41 -10.09 2.17 -7.26
N LEU A 42 -9.51 3.03 -8.08
CA LEU A 42 -10.22 3.93 -8.97
C LEU A 42 -9.61 3.84 -10.36
N LEU A 43 -10.40 4.23 -11.37
CA LEU A 43 -9.97 4.34 -12.76
C LEU A 43 -9.44 3.00 -13.33
N ASN A 44 -10.15 1.90 -13.10
CA ASN A 44 -9.76 0.53 -13.51
C ASN A 44 -8.36 0.18 -12.98
N ASP A 45 -8.20 0.23 -11.65
CA ASP A 45 -6.96 -0.12 -10.94
C ASP A 45 -5.75 0.73 -11.34
N LYS A 46 -6.00 1.97 -11.80
CA LYS A 46 -4.93 2.93 -12.09
C LYS A 46 -4.57 3.78 -10.88
N VAL A 47 -5.53 4.03 -9.99
CA VAL A 47 -5.31 4.83 -8.79
C VAL A 47 -5.72 4.01 -7.58
N THR A 48 -4.81 3.84 -6.64
CA THR A 48 -5.09 3.20 -5.35
C THR A 48 -4.95 4.24 -4.25
N VAL A 49 -5.96 4.35 -3.39
CA VAL A 49 -5.94 5.22 -2.22
C VAL A 49 -6.09 4.35 -0.99
N ASN A 50 -5.14 4.44 -0.08
CA ASN A 50 -5.15 3.75 1.21
C ASN A 50 -5.13 4.79 2.32
N GLY A 51 -5.89 4.58 3.38
CA GLY A 51 -5.85 5.39 4.58
C GLY A 51 -6.04 4.54 5.82
N ASN A 52 -5.28 4.81 6.87
CA ASN A 52 -5.41 4.12 8.16
C ASN A 52 -5.56 5.15 9.26
N VAL A 53 -6.41 4.85 10.24
CA VAL A 53 -6.60 5.66 11.44
C VAL A 53 -6.50 4.77 12.66
N ASP A 54 -5.61 5.13 13.56
CA ASP A 54 -5.31 4.43 14.79
C ASP A 54 -5.68 5.29 16.00
N VAL A 55 -6.38 4.70 16.97
CA VAL A 55 -6.67 5.30 18.26
C VAL A 55 -5.99 4.47 19.33
N ARG A 56 -5.04 5.08 20.04
CA ARG A 56 -4.33 4.44 21.15
C ARG A 56 -4.84 4.99 22.49
N GLY A 57 -5.28 4.08 23.35
CA GLY A 57 -5.71 4.37 24.71
C GLY A 57 -4.59 4.06 25.71
N ASN A 58 -4.12 5.10 26.42
CA ASN A 58 -3.15 4.94 27.49
C ASN A 58 -3.79 4.26 28.71
N GLN A 59 -3.27 3.11 29.16
CA GLN A 59 -3.76 2.47 30.39
C GLN A 59 -3.42 3.30 31.65
N SER A 60 -2.34 4.07 31.65
CA SER A 60 -1.90 4.86 32.82
C SER A 60 -2.42 6.31 32.86
N ASN A 61 -3.04 6.82 31.80
CA ASN A 61 -3.60 8.17 31.75
C ASN A 61 -4.91 8.19 30.96
N THR A 62 -6.04 8.24 31.67
CA THR A 62 -7.41 8.22 31.11
C THR A 62 -7.72 9.39 30.15
N TYR A 63 -6.88 10.43 30.11
CA TYR A 63 -7.15 11.69 29.39
C TYR A 63 -6.38 11.88 28.08
N THR A 64 -5.38 11.06 27.75
CA THR A 64 -4.57 11.20 26.52
C THR A 64 -4.95 10.14 25.50
N LYS A 65 -5.97 10.44 24.69
CA LYS A 65 -6.29 9.69 23.46
C LYS A 65 -5.39 10.19 22.34
N ASN A 66 -4.49 9.34 21.86
CA ASN A 66 -3.65 9.67 20.70
C ASN A 66 -4.33 9.12 19.46
N ILE A 67 -4.82 10.02 18.60
CA ILE A 67 -5.35 9.68 17.27
C ILE A 67 -4.24 9.91 16.26
N THR A 68 -3.95 8.89 15.48
CA THR A 68 -2.93 8.90 14.45
C THR A 68 -3.59 8.51 13.13
N GLY A 69 -3.26 9.21 12.05
CA GLY A 69 -3.86 8.94 10.74
C GLY A 69 -2.83 9.01 9.64
N GLU A 70 -2.87 8.08 8.71
CA GLU A 70 -1.97 8.02 7.57
C GLU A 70 -2.72 7.78 6.27
N PHE A 71 -2.09 8.15 5.16
CA PHE A 71 -2.63 7.87 3.83
C PHE A 71 -1.53 7.62 2.81
N THR A 72 -1.89 6.89 1.76
CA THR A 72 -1.05 6.65 0.60
C THR A 72 -1.91 6.68 -0.64
N VAL A 73 -1.47 7.41 -1.67
CA VAL A 73 -2.06 7.45 -2.99
C VAL A 73 -1.03 6.93 -3.98
N GLU A 74 -1.39 5.92 -4.77
CA GLU A 74 -0.55 5.36 -5.82
C GLU A 74 -1.23 5.50 -7.18
N VAL A 75 -0.48 5.94 -8.18
CA VAL A 75 -0.94 6.08 -9.56
C VAL A 75 -0.07 5.20 -10.46
N ARG A 76 -0.68 4.22 -11.13
CA ARG A 76 -0.04 3.38 -12.14
C ARG A 76 0.13 4.20 -13.43
N LEU A 77 1.37 4.57 -13.74
CA LEU A 77 1.72 5.31 -14.96
C LEU A 77 1.91 4.35 -16.13
N THR A 78 2.57 3.22 -15.88
CA THR A 78 2.71 2.08 -16.80
C THR A 78 2.65 0.79 -15.99
N ASP A 79 2.69 -0.38 -16.64
CA ASP A 79 2.74 -1.67 -15.92
C ASP A 79 3.99 -1.81 -15.02
N MET A 80 5.02 -1.02 -15.31
CA MET A 80 6.31 -1.05 -14.62
C MET A 80 6.55 0.15 -13.72
N LEU A 81 5.88 1.28 -13.96
CA LEU A 81 6.12 2.55 -13.26
C LEU A 81 4.89 3.00 -12.48
N ARG A 82 5.09 3.31 -11.20
CA ARG A 82 4.07 3.88 -10.32
C ARG A 82 4.58 5.15 -9.68
N PHE A 83 3.69 6.13 -9.55
CA PHE A 83 3.90 7.31 -8.74
C PHE A 83 3.20 7.14 -7.40
N LYS A 84 3.80 7.60 -6.32
CA LYS A 84 3.30 7.43 -4.95
C LYS A 84 3.38 8.75 -4.20
N VAL A 85 2.31 9.09 -3.49
CA VAL A 85 2.26 10.19 -2.52
C VAL A 85 1.83 9.59 -1.19
N PHE A 86 2.46 9.98 -0.09
CA PHE A 86 2.11 9.41 1.20
C PHE A 86 2.35 10.37 2.35
N ASN A 87 1.56 10.18 3.40
CA ASN A 87 1.80 10.62 4.76
C ASN A 87 1.74 9.36 5.63
N ARG A 88 2.80 9.06 6.36
CA ARG A 88 2.88 7.90 7.26
C ARG A 88 3.18 8.37 8.66
N SER A 89 2.50 7.79 9.63
CA SER A 89 2.75 8.09 11.01
C SER A 89 4.03 7.39 11.51
N ASN A 90 4.83 8.10 12.30
CA ASN A 90 6.05 7.55 12.87
C ASN A 90 5.79 7.05 14.29
N HIS A 91 5.78 5.73 14.44
CA HIS A 91 5.70 5.06 15.72
C HIS A 91 7.11 4.89 16.31
N ASN A 92 7.61 5.91 17.03
CA ASN A 92 8.87 5.79 17.75
C ASN A 92 8.58 5.55 19.25
N LEU A 93 9.09 4.44 19.78
CA LEU A 93 8.89 4.03 21.17
C LEU A 93 9.62 4.94 22.17
N TYR A 94 10.67 5.66 21.73
CA TYR A 94 11.58 6.37 22.63
C TYR A 94 11.51 7.91 22.48
N TYR A 95 11.41 8.45 21.27
CA TYR A 95 11.31 9.91 21.05
C TYR A 95 10.57 10.24 19.74
N GLN A 96 9.38 10.83 19.84
CA GLN A 96 8.65 11.40 18.70
C GLN A 96 9.18 12.81 18.37
N VAL A 97 10.28 12.89 17.62
CA VAL A 97 10.78 14.19 17.10
C VAL A 97 9.96 14.64 15.88
N HIS A 98 9.52 13.68 15.05
CA HIS A 98 8.68 13.94 13.89
C HIS A 98 7.52 12.94 13.84
N PRO A 99 6.28 13.34 14.12
CA PRO A 99 5.13 12.42 14.20
C PRO A 99 4.72 11.84 12.84
N TYR A 100 5.17 12.44 11.73
CA TYR A 100 4.82 12.03 10.37
C TYR A 100 6.02 12.07 9.42
N THR A 101 6.07 11.11 8.51
CA THR A 101 6.92 11.10 7.31
C THR A 101 6.03 11.31 6.09
N GLN A 102 6.28 12.38 5.34
CA GLN A 102 5.50 12.77 4.17
C GLN A 102 6.40 12.85 2.95
N GLY A 103 5.87 12.47 1.79
CA GLY A 103 6.64 12.59 0.57
C GLY A 103 5.94 12.08 -0.66
N VAL A 104 6.70 12.17 -1.75
CA VAL A 104 6.36 11.63 -3.06
C VAL A 104 7.48 10.72 -3.53
N GLY A 105 7.17 9.75 -4.38
CA GLY A 105 8.13 8.78 -4.87
C GLY A 105 7.72 8.16 -6.20
N LEU A 106 8.71 7.60 -6.89
CA LEU A 106 8.51 6.78 -8.07
C LEU A 106 8.96 5.35 -7.75
N PHE A 107 8.17 4.38 -8.17
CA PHE A 107 8.45 2.97 -8.03
C PHE A 107 8.52 2.34 -9.42
N PHE A 108 9.65 1.71 -9.72
CA PHE A 108 9.85 0.99 -10.97
C PHE A 108 10.10 -0.48 -10.69
N ARG A 109 9.29 -1.36 -11.28
CA ARG A 109 9.45 -2.81 -11.18
C ARG A 109 9.45 -3.42 -12.58
N ARG A 110 10.40 -4.32 -12.80
CA ARG A 110 10.57 -5.06 -14.05
C ARG A 110 10.96 -6.49 -13.74
N ASP A 111 10.29 -7.45 -14.38
CA ASP A 111 10.72 -8.85 -14.34
C ASP A 111 11.80 -9.08 -15.40
N PHE A 112 12.85 -9.82 -15.03
CA PHE A 112 14.00 -10.09 -15.89
C PHE A 112 14.49 -11.53 -15.68
N SER A 113 15.00 -12.15 -16.75
CA SER A 113 15.54 -13.52 -16.69
C SER A 113 17.05 -13.54 -16.46
N THR A 114 17.76 -12.49 -16.89
CA THR A 114 19.20 -12.32 -16.65
C THR A 114 19.51 -10.87 -16.26
N LEU A 115 20.61 -10.62 -15.53
CA LEU A 115 20.98 -9.25 -15.11
C LEU A 115 21.16 -8.28 -16.29
N LYS A 116 21.57 -8.78 -17.47
CA LYS A 116 21.67 -7.98 -18.70
C LYS A 116 20.30 -7.48 -19.17
N ASP A 117 19.24 -8.21 -18.88
CA ASP A 117 17.87 -7.88 -19.31
C ASP A 117 17.25 -6.73 -18.52
N LEU A 118 17.84 -6.39 -17.36
CA LEU A 118 17.42 -5.23 -16.60
C LEU A 118 17.67 -3.93 -17.39
N PHE A 119 18.77 -3.88 -18.15
CA PHE A 119 19.22 -2.69 -18.88
C PHE A 119 18.84 -2.68 -20.38
N ILE A 120 18.51 -3.84 -20.96
CA ILE A 120 18.12 -3.96 -22.38
C ILE A 120 16.60 -3.78 -22.53
N ARG A 121 16.12 -3.04 -23.53
CA ARG A 121 14.67 -2.86 -23.77
C ARG A 121 14.03 -4.17 -24.29
N PRO A 122 12.83 -4.56 -23.84
CA PRO A 122 12.18 -5.81 -24.30
C PRO A 122 12.00 -5.85 -25.82
N ASP A 123 11.75 -4.68 -26.42
CA ASP A 123 11.47 -4.51 -27.84
C ASP A 123 12.71 -4.86 -28.71
N GLU A 124 13.91 -4.67 -28.17
CA GLU A 124 15.18 -5.00 -28.83
C GLU A 124 15.48 -6.51 -28.77
N LYS A 125 14.97 -7.23 -27.77
CA LYS A 125 15.10 -8.69 -27.70
C LYS A 125 14.30 -9.39 -28.80
N LYS A 126 13.06 -8.95 -29.06
CA LYS A 126 12.22 -9.55 -30.11
C LYS A 126 12.83 -9.42 -31.50
N LYS A 127 13.55 -8.32 -31.78
CA LYS A 127 14.29 -8.14 -33.05
C LYS A 127 15.49 -9.08 -33.21
N LYS A 128 16.24 -9.36 -32.13
CA LYS A 128 17.41 -10.27 -32.20
C LYS A 128 17.01 -11.72 -32.43
N VAL A 129 15.96 -12.19 -31.77
CA VAL A 129 15.49 -13.58 -31.93
C VAL A 129 14.96 -13.86 -33.35
N ASN A 130 14.33 -12.87 -33.99
CA ASN A 130 13.81 -13.04 -35.36
C ASN A 130 14.87 -12.81 -36.46
N GLY A 131 15.96 -12.08 -36.18
CA GLY A 131 17.00 -11.80 -37.17
C GLY A 131 18.01 -12.94 -37.38
N ASP A 132 18.20 -13.80 -36.38
CA ASP A 132 19.18 -14.89 -36.42
C ASP A 132 18.62 -16.19 -37.03
N GLY A 133 17.32 -16.25 -37.37
CA GLY A 133 16.64 -17.43 -37.92
C GLY A 133 16.61 -17.52 -39.45
N GLU A 134 16.97 -16.46 -40.18
CA GLU A 134 16.84 -16.40 -41.66
C GLU A 134 18.17 -16.47 -42.44
N SER A 135 19.34 -16.50 -41.79
CA SER A 135 20.64 -16.43 -42.49
C SER A 135 21.39 -17.77 -42.64
N GLY A 136 20.70 -18.91 -42.48
CA GLY A 136 21.32 -20.24 -42.43
C GLY A 136 20.76 -21.25 -43.43
N LYS A 137 20.58 -20.88 -44.70
CA LYS A 137 20.42 -21.82 -45.82
C LYS A 137 20.99 -21.19 -47.09
N ASP A 138 22.27 -21.43 -47.34
CA ASP A 138 22.89 -21.46 -48.66
C ASP A 138 23.84 -22.67 -48.71
#